data_AF-A0A398B281-F1
#
_entry.id   AF-A0A398B281-F1
#
_cell.length_a   1.000
_cell.length_b   1.000
_cell.length_c   1.000
_cell.angle_alpha   90.00
_cell.angle_beta   90.00
_cell.angle_gamma   90.00
#
_symmetry.space_group_name_H-M   'P 1'
#
loop_
_entity.id
_entity.type
_entity.pdbx_description
1 polymer ?
#
loop_
_entity_poly.entity_id
_entity_poly.type
_entity_poly.pdbx_seq_one_letter_code
_entity_poly.pdbx_strand_id
1 'polypeptide(L)'
;MSQANIPNIPPIITIDRDDAINLLLASVALEELGLAHILNAEGEKIQFAVGTLPGLTGATATIADLLASDILRSSPPWTTPG
;
A
#
# COMPACT_ATOMS: atom_id res chain seq x y z
N MET A 1 51.06 -8.09 -0.21
CA MET A 1 49.69 -7.76 -0.64
C MET A 1 49.26 -6.52 0.15
N SER A 2 48.85 -5.43 -0.51
CA SER A 2 48.35 -4.23 0.18
C SER A 2 46.85 -4.40 0.44
N GLN A 3 46.46 -4.50 1.70
CA GLN A 3 45.06 -4.45 2.10
C GLN A 3 44.46 -3.10 1.66
N ALA A 4 43.24 -3.11 1.11
CA ALA A 4 42.52 -1.86 0.85
C ALA A 4 42.17 -1.19 2.18
N ASN A 5 42.56 0.07 2.36
CA ASN A 5 42.16 0.88 3.50
C ASN A 5 40.71 1.33 3.30
N ILE A 6 39.76 0.62 3.89
CA ILE A 6 38.36 1.05 3.90
C ILE A 6 38.28 2.30 4.80
N PRO A 7 37.87 3.46 4.27
CA PRO A 7 37.71 4.65 5.08
C PRO A 7 36.67 4.40 6.17
N ASN A 8 36.93 4.87 7.39
CA ASN A 8 35.93 4.88 8.46
C ASN A 8 34.79 5.83 8.08
N ILE A 9 33.57 5.31 7.98
CA ILE A 9 32.34 6.10 7.78
C ILE A 9 31.59 6.12 9.12
N PRO A 10 31.73 7.17 9.94
CA PRO A 10 31.04 7.24 11.21
C PRO A 10 29.52 7.39 10.97
N PRO A 11 28.64 6.69 11.72
CA PRO A 11 27.18 6.80 11.57
C PRO A 11 26.65 8.07 12.26
N ILE A 12 27.24 9.22 11.95
CA ILE A 12 26.81 10.51 12.49
C ILE A 12 25.70 11.02 11.59
N ILE A 13 24.46 10.90 12.06
CA ILE A 13 23.28 11.47 11.42
C ILE A 13 23.00 12.80 12.12
N THR A 14 23.31 13.92 11.46
CA THR A 14 22.94 15.26 11.93
C THR A 14 21.66 15.68 11.25
N ILE A 15 20.56 15.64 11.98
CA ILE A 15 19.25 16.13 11.54
C ILE A 15 18.92 17.30 12.46
N ASP A 16 18.74 18.49 11.90
CA ASP A 16 18.24 19.62 12.67
C ASP A 16 16.71 19.56 12.82
N ARG A 17 16.13 20.51 13.55
CA ARG A 17 14.69 20.50 13.81
C ARG A 17 13.88 20.72 12.53
N ASP A 18 14.38 21.53 11.61
CA ASP A 18 13.68 21.90 10.40
C ASP A 18 13.71 20.73 9.39
N ASP A 19 14.84 20.03 9.30
CA ASP A 19 14.98 18.77 8.58
C ASP A 19 14.03 17.69 9.13
N ALA A 20 13.96 17.55 10.46
CA ALA A 20 13.07 16.58 11.09
C ALA A 20 11.60 16.86 10.76
N ILE A 21 11.18 18.12 10.76
CA ILE A 21 9.80 18.53 10.40
C ILE A 21 9.51 18.16 8.94
N ASN A 22 10.44 18.45 8.03
CA ASN A 22 10.28 18.11 6.62
C ASN A 22 10.21 16.59 6.40
N LEU A 23 11.05 15.82 7.08
CA LEU A 23 11.05 14.36 6.99
C LEU A 23 9.78 13.74 7.57
N LEU A 24 9.26 14.27 8.68
CA LEU A 24 7.98 13.83 9.26
C LEU A 24 6.81 14.17 8.34
N LEU A 25 6.81 15.36 7.74
CA LEU A 25 5.77 15.72 6.78
C LEU A 25 5.84 14.84 5.53
N ALA A 26 7.05 14.53 5.04
CA ALA A 26 7.25 13.61 3.93
C ALA A 26 6.80 12.18 4.28
N SER A 27 7.07 11.68 5.50
CA SER A 27 6.63 10.35 5.90
C SER A 27 5.10 10.25 6.00
N VAL A 28 4.45 11.30 6.54
CA VAL A 28 2.98 11.39 6.55
C VAL A 28 2.44 11.42 5.12
N ALA A 29 3.01 12.25 4.24
CA ALA A 29 2.57 12.33 2.85
C ALA A 29 2.71 10.98 2.10
N LEU A 30 3.78 10.23 2.35
CA LEU A 30 3.97 8.90 1.76
C LEU A 30 2.96 7.87 2.31
N GLU A 31 2.66 7.93 3.61
CA GLU A 31 1.63 7.10 4.23
C GLU A 31 0.25 7.41 3.63
N GLU A 32 -0.11 8.68 3.54
CA GLU A 32 -1.38 9.13 2.97
C GLU A 32 -1.52 8.80 1.48
N LEU A 33 -0.42 8.81 0.70
CA LEU A 33 -0.45 8.32 -0.68
C LEU A 33 -0.78 6.82 -0.74
N GLY A 34 -0.16 6.01 0.12
CA GLY A 34 -0.46 4.58 0.22
C GLY A 34 -1.92 4.33 0.63
N LEU A 35 -2.39 5.07 1.64
CA LEU A 35 -3.76 4.97 2.14
C LEU A 35 -4.79 5.43 1.11
N ALA A 36 -4.51 6.49 0.34
CA ALA A 36 -5.41 6.96 -0.72
C ALA A 36 -5.65 5.89 -1.78
N HIS A 37 -4.61 5.14 -2.17
CA HIS A 37 -4.76 4.02 -3.11
C HIS A 37 -5.60 2.88 -2.52
N ILE A 38 -5.37 2.51 -1.27
CA ILE A 38 -6.18 1.49 -0.58
C ILE A 38 -7.64 1.95 -0.50
N LEU A 39 -7.87 3.19 -0.07
CA LEU A 39 -9.21 3.76 0.08
C LEU A 39 -9.95 3.81 -1.26
N ASN A 40 -9.27 4.16 -2.35
CA ASN A 40 -9.87 4.14 -3.69
C ASN A 40 -10.26 2.71 -4.11
N ALA A 41 -9.38 1.73 -3.92
CA ALA A 41 -9.67 0.33 -4.25
C ALA A 41 -10.84 -0.24 -3.42
N GLU A 42 -10.93 0.11 -2.14
CA GLU A 42 -12.08 -0.25 -1.29
C GLU A 42 -13.36 0.48 -1.71
N GLY A 43 -13.25 1.74 -2.13
CA GLY A 43 -14.37 2.52 -2.68
C GLY A 43 -14.96 1.88 -3.93
N GLU A 44 -14.12 1.41 -4.86
CA GLU A 44 -14.56 0.69 -6.05
C GLU A 44 -15.28 -0.62 -5.71
N LYS A 45 -14.83 -1.37 -4.68
CA LYS A 45 -15.54 -2.58 -4.21
C LYS A 45 -16.92 -2.26 -3.66
N ILE A 46 -17.06 -1.17 -2.89
CA ILE A 46 -18.37 -0.74 -2.39
C ILE A 46 -19.27 -0.34 -3.55
N GLN A 47 -18.75 0.43 -4.52
CA GLN A 47 -19.51 0.83 -5.70
C GLN A 47 -19.93 -0.38 -6.54
N PHE A 48 -19.09 -1.41 -6.64
CA PHE A 48 -19.43 -2.68 -7.26
C PHE A 48 -20.58 -3.37 -6.51
N ALA A 49 -20.49 -3.46 -5.18
CA ALA A 49 -21.50 -4.12 -4.35
C ALA A 49 -22.89 -3.47 -4.43
N VAL A 50 -22.95 -2.13 -4.50
CA VAL A 50 -24.20 -1.36 -4.58
C VAL A 50 -24.61 -1.03 -6.03
N GLY A 51 -23.86 -1.54 -7.03
CA GLY A 51 -24.19 -1.40 -8.45
C GLY A 51 -24.01 0.01 -9.02
N THR A 52 -23.19 0.85 -8.39
CA THR A 52 -22.93 2.23 -8.83
C THR A 52 -21.60 2.39 -9.56
N LEU A 53 -20.84 1.29 -9.76
CA LEU A 53 -19.54 1.33 -10.44
C LEU A 53 -19.71 1.70 -11.93
N PRO A 54 -19.12 2.81 -12.40
CA PRO A 54 -19.27 3.24 -13.79
C PRO A 54 -18.67 2.23 -14.78
N GLY A 55 -19.34 2.04 -15.93
CA GLY A 55 -18.90 1.10 -16.96
C GLY A 55 -19.36 -0.35 -16.76
N LEU A 56 -19.98 -0.67 -15.61
CA LEU A 56 -20.60 -1.97 -15.36
C LEU A 56 -22.13 -1.83 -15.41
N THR A 57 -22.73 -2.14 -16.55
CA THR A 57 -24.20 -2.11 -16.73
C THR A 57 -24.77 -3.53 -16.67
N GLY A 58 -25.63 -3.80 -15.68
CA GLY A 58 -26.45 -5.03 -15.62
C GLY A 58 -25.88 -6.21 -14.84
N ALA A 59 -24.67 -6.10 -14.27
CA ALA A 59 -24.16 -7.08 -13.33
C ALA A 59 -24.61 -6.70 -11.91
N THR A 60 -25.71 -7.30 -11.45
CA THR A 60 -26.07 -7.24 -10.03
C THR A 60 -25.01 -8.04 -9.27
N ALA A 61 -24.26 -7.39 -8.39
CA ALA A 61 -23.26 -8.07 -7.57
C ALA A 61 -23.91 -9.25 -6.82
N THR A 62 -23.39 -10.45 -7.03
CA THR A 62 -23.88 -11.63 -6.30
C THR A 62 -23.15 -11.77 -4.97
N ILE A 63 -23.75 -12.48 -4.02
CA ILE A 63 -23.09 -12.79 -2.74
C ILE A 63 -21.77 -13.54 -2.97
N ALA A 64 -21.67 -14.37 -4.03
CA ALA A 64 -20.45 -15.07 -4.40
C ALA A 64 -19.36 -14.10 -4.88
N ASP A 65 -19.72 -13.09 -5.67
CA ASP A 65 -18.77 -12.06 -6.15
C ASP A 65 -18.22 -11.23 -4.98
N LEU A 66 -19.08 -10.87 -4.03
CA LEU A 66 -18.69 -10.15 -2.82
C LEU A 66 -17.74 -10.97 -1.95
N LEU A 67 -18.06 -12.25 -1.76
CA LEU A 67 -17.24 -13.15 -0.96
C LEU A 67 -15.86 -13.38 -1.61
N ALA A 68 -15.81 -13.50 -2.94
CA ALA A 68 -14.56 -13.64 -3.68
C ALA A 68 -13.68 -12.38 -3.59
N SER A 69 -14.27 -11.18 -3.58
CA SER A 69 -13.53 -9.92 -3.44
C SER A 69 -12.81 -9.76 -2.10
N ASP A 70 -13.31 -10.42 -1.05
CA ASP A 70 -12.75 -10.39 0.31
C ASP A 70 -11.83 -11.60 0.60
N ILE A 71 -12.10 -12.78 0.00
CA ILE A 71 -11.28 -13.99 0.19
C ILE A 71 -9.85 -13.80 -0.34
N LEU A 72 -9.65 -13.04 -1.42
CA LEU A 72 -8.31 -12.73 -1.95
C LEU A 72 -7.41 -11.98 -0.95
N ARG A 73 -8.00 -11.31 0.07
CA ARG A 73 -7.27 -10.69 1.19
C ARG A 73 -6.96 -11.67 2.33
N SER A 74 -7.75 -12.73 2.46
CA SER A 74 -7.67 -13.68 3.59
C SER A 74 -6.79 -14.91 3.34
N SER A 75 -6.54 -15.28 2.08
CA SER A 75 -5.62 -16.36 1.74
C SER A 75 -4.16 -15.87 1.81
N PRO A 76 -3.29 -16.50 2.62
CA PRO A 76 -1.86 -16.18 2.62
C PRO A 76 -1.28 -16.38 1.20
N PRO A 77 -0.33 -15.54 0.76
CA PRO A 77 0.24 -15.60 -0.60
C PRO A 77 0.98 -16.92 -0.93
N TRP A 78 1.09 -17.84 0.04
CA TRP A 78 1.75 -19.13 -0.08
C TRP A 78 0.79 -20.32 -0.17
N THR A 79 -0.53 -20.11 -0.17
CA THR A 79 -1.51 -21.20 -0.16
C THR A 79 -2.00 -21.63 -1.54
N THR A 80 -1.20 -21.48 -2.61
CA THR A 80 -1.48 -22.16 -3.89
C THR A 80 -0.74 -23.50 -3.95
N PRO A 81 -1.42 -24.66 -3.87
CA PRO A 81 -0.88 -25.91 -4.41
C PRO A 81 -1.01 -25.91 -5.93
N GLY A 82 -0.02 -26.49 -6.61
CA GLY A 82 -0.11 -26.82 -8.03
C GLY A 82 -1.13 -27.91 -8.33
#